data_AF-A0A6B1I3R5-F1
#
_entry.id   AF-A0A6B1I3R5-F1
#
_cell.length_a   1.000
_cell.length_b   1.000
_cell.length_c   1.000
_cell.angle_alpha   90.00
_cell.angle_beta   90.00
_cell.angle_gamma   90.00
#
_symmetry.space_group_name_H-M   'P 1'
#
loop_
_entity.id
_entity.type
_entity.pdbx_description
1 polymer ?
#
loop_
_entity_poly.entity_id
_entity_poly.type
_entity_poly.pdbx_seq_one_letter_code
_entity_poly.pdbx_strand_id
1 'polypeptide(L)'
;MSDINNEEKIGQIRSSVDLNVLGENILDIADFTVEKYEFRTDSTLSPEMRAEAVEKIKDALWNRVEEMRLRRKQILETIFNLAEETLNEVVNKK
;
A
#
# COMPACT_ATOMS: atom_id res chain seq x y z
N MET A 1 -33.71 6.48 -12.09
CA MET A 1 -33.22 5.31 -11.32
C MET A 1 -32.05 4.69 -12.07
N SER A 2 -30.89 5.36 -12.09
CA SER A 2 -29.71 4.93 -12.86
C SER A 2 -28.40 4.94 -12.07
N ASP A 3 -28.40 5.43 -10.83
CA ASP A 3 -27.14 5.82 -10.18
C ASP A 3 -26.59 4.76 -9.23
N ILE A 4 -27.40 3.76 -8.86
CA ILE A 4 -27.01 2.69 -7.92
C ILE A 4 -26.06 1.67 -8.57
N ASN A 5 -26.07 1.54 -9.90
CA ASN A 5 -25.36 0.46 -10.62
C ASN A 5 -23.91 0.82 -11.03
N ASN A 6 -23.53 2.10 -10.98
CA ASN A 6 -22.18 2.54 -11.37
C ASN A 6 -21.19 2.51 -10.20
N GLU A 7 -21.65 2.76 -8.97
CA GLU A 7 -20.78 2.71 -7.78
C GLU A 7 -20.33 1.28 -7.47
N GLU A 8 -21.21 0.28 -7.64
CA GLU A 8 -20.85 -1.14 -7.45
C GLU A 8 -19.81 -1.63 -8.47
N LYS A 9 -19.91 -1.21 -9.75
CA LYS A 9 -18.93 -1.54 -10.79
C LYS A 9 -17.57 -0.88 -10.56
N ILE A 10 -17.55 0.35 -10.04
CA ILE A 10 -16.30 1.05 -9.68
C ILE A 10 -15.67 0.42 -8.43
N GLY A 11 -16.48 -0.10 -7.50
CA GLY A 11 -16.03 -0.81 -6.30
C GLY A 11 -15.31 -2.13 -6.60
N GLN A 12 -15.81 -2.92 -7.56
CA GLN A 12 -15.25 -4.24 -7.90
C GLN A 12 -13.84 -4.20 -8.53
N ILE A 13 -13.44 -3.08 -9.15
CA ILE A 13 -12.10 -2.93 -9.72
C ILE A 13 -11.05 -2.51 -8.66
N ARG A 14 -11.48 -2.10 -7.45
CA ARG A 14 -10.62 -1.43 -6.46
C ARG A 14 -10.03 -2.31 -5.36
N SER A 15 -10.33 -3.60 -5.27
CA SER A 15 -9.90 -4.45 -4.15
C SER A 15 -9.08 -5.67 -4.58
N SER A 16 -7.94 -5.45 -5.24
CA SER A 16 -6.98 -6.54 -5.54
C SER A 16 -5.85 -6.65 -4.51
N VAL A 17 -5.98 -6.00 -3.35
CA VAL A 17 -4.96 -6.00 -2.30
C VAL A 17 -5.66 -6.34 -0.99
N ASP A 18 -5.68 -7.64 -0.66
CA ASP A 18 -6.14 -8.10 0.64
C ASP A 18 -5.18 -7.61 1.72
N LEU A 19 -5.65 -6.69 2.57
CA LEU A 19 -4.84 -6.03 3.58
C LEU A 19 -4.57 -6.91 4.78
N ASN A 20 -5.39 -7.94 5.01
CA ASN A 20 -5.13 -8.91 6.07
C ASN A 20 -3.94 -9.77 5.67
N VAL A 21 -3.91 -10.23 4.41
CA VAL A 21 -2.76 -10.97 3.84
C VAL A 21 -1.49 -10.12 3.86
N LEU A 22 -1.58 -8.82 3.56
CA LEU A 22 -0.43 -7.91 3.65
C LEU A 22 0.04 -7.67 5.09
N GLY A 23 -0.89 -7.55 6.04
CA GLY A 23 -0.57 -7.38 7.46
C GLY A 23 0.17 -8.58 8.05
N GLU A 24 -0.30 -9.79 7.76
CA GLU A 24 0.37 -11.04 8.15
C GLU A 24 1.77 -11.12 7.54
N ASN A 25 1.91 -10.81 6.25
CA ASN A 25 3.23 -10.76 5.59
C ASN A 25 4.18 -9.70 6.17
N ILE A 26 3.68 -8.54 6.62
CA ILE A 26 4.51 -7.49 7.21
C ILE A 26 5.08 -7.94 8.55
N LEU A 27 4.28 -8.61 9.38
CA LEU A 27 4.75 -9.16 10.65
C LEU A 27 5.83 -10.23 10.41
N ASP A 28 5.59 -11.17 9.50
CA ASP A 28 6.57 -12.20 9.14
C ASP A 28 7.88 -11.61 8.63
N ILE A 29 7.81 -10.54 7.82
CA ILE A 29 8.99 -9.82 7.34
C ILE A 29 9.73 -9.14 8.50
N ALA A 30 9.01 -8.55 9.44
CA ALA A 30 9.60 -7.89 10.60
C ALA A 30 10.33 -8.91 11.50
N ASP A 31 9.67 -10.03 11.83
CA ASP A 31 10.26 -11.11 12.61
C ASP A 31 11.48 -11.70 11.91
N PHE A 32 11.37 -12.05 10.63
CA PHE A 32 12.50 -12.56 9.85
C PHE A 32 13.67 -11.58 9.79
N THR A 33 13.39 -10.27 9.73
CA THR A 33 14.43 -9.24 9.72
C THR A 33 15.23 -9.24 11.02
N VAL A 34 14.55 -9.40 12.16
CA VAL A 34 15.20 -9.48 13.46
C VAL A 34 15.98 -10.79 13.61
N GLU A 35 15.42 -11.93 13.21
CA GLU A 35 16.13 -13.21 13.20
C GLU A 35 17.40 -13.18 12.35
N LYS A 36 17.31 -12.56 11.17
CA LYS A 36 18.44 -12.39 10.27
C LYS A 36 19.52 -11.50 10.88
N TYR A 37 19.15 -10.48 11.66
CA TYR A 37 20.11 -9.66 12.39
C TYR A 37 20.87 -10.51 13.41
N GLU A 38 20.15 -11.19 14.30
CA GLU A 38 20.72 -12.05 15.36
C GLU A 38 21.65 -13.12 14.78
N PHE A 39 21.24 -13.77 13.70
CA PHE A 39 22.07 -14.75 13.00
C PHE A 39 23.37 -14.14 12.44
N ARG A 40 23.31 -12.92 11.89
CA ARG A 40 24.48 -12.25 11.30
C ARG A 40 25.46 -11.74 12.34
N THR A 41 24.97 -11.34 13.50
CA THR A 41 25.78 -10.78 14.58
C THR A 41 26.23 -11.83 15.59
N ASP A 42 25.83 -13.10 15.41
CA ASP A 42 26.05 -14.18 16.37
C ASP A 42 25.66 -13.77 17.79
N SER A 43 24.50 -13.12 17.90
CA SER A 43 23.98 -12.59 19.15
C SER A 43 22.48 -12.79 19.24
N THR A 44 21.95 -12.77 20.46
CA THR A 44 20.51 -12.88 20.72
C THR A 44 20.05 -11.61 21.42
N LEU A 45 18.99 -10.99 20.89
CA LEU A 45 18.39 -9.83 21.54
C LEU A 45 17.63 -10.27 22.78
N SER A 46 17.51 -9.36 23.76
CA SER A 46 16.58 -9.60 24.86
C SER A 46 15.14 -9.65 24.32
N PRO A 47 14.21 -10.35 24.99
CA PRO A 47 12.82 -10.41 24.55
C PRO A 47 12.19 -9.02 24.37
N GLU A 48 12.52 -8.07 25.25
CA GLU A 48 12.04 -6.69 25.18
C GLU A 48 12.57 -5.96 23.93
N MET A 49 13.89 -6.06 23.67
CA MET A 49 14.50 -5.44 22.49
C MET A 49 13.99 -6.07 21.19
N ARG A 50 13.78 -7.39 21.18
CA ARG A 50 13.22 -8.10 20.03
C ARG A 50 11.82 -7.60 19.72
N ALA A 51 10.94 -7.56 20.73
CA ALA A 51 9.56 -7.08 20.56
C ALA A 51 9.52 -5.62 20.09
N GLU A 52 10.35 -4.74 20.67
CA GLU A 52 10.44 -3.35 20.25
C GLU A 52 10.94 -3.21 18.79
N ALA A 53 11.94 -4.02 18.40
CA ALA A 53 12.47 -4.00 17.04
C ALA A 53 11.44 -4.45 16.02
N VAL A 54 10.73 -5.55 16.30
CA VAL A 54 9.65 -6.06 15.44
C VAL A 54 8.57 -5.00 15.26
N GLU A 55 8.11 -4.37 16.33
CA GLU A 55 7.07 -3.34 16.27
C GLU A 55 7.50 -2.14 15.43
N LYS A 56 8.73 -1.65 15.65
CA LYS A 56 9.28 -0.52 14.87
C LYS A 56 9.42 -0.85 13.38
N ILE A 57 9.83 -2.07 13.04
CA ILE A 57 9.95 -2.49 11.65
C ILE A 57 8.56 -2.59 11.01
N LYS A 58 7.60 -3.21 11.72
CA LYS A 58 6.21 -3.33 11.29
C LYS A 58 5.59 -1.96 10.99
N ASP A 59 5.75 -1.01 11.90
CA ASP A 59 5.25 0.36 11.74
C ASP A 59 5.91 1.08 10.56
N ALA A 60 7.22 0.94 10.39
CA ALA A 60 7.94 1.53 9.26
C ALA A 60 7.45 0.97 7.91
N LEU A 61 7.22 -0.35 7.84
CA LEU A 61 6.70 -1.01 6.65
C LEU A 61 5.26 -0.56 6.34
N TRP A 62 4.40 -0.44 7.36
CA TRP A 62 3.04 0.07 7.19
C TRP A 62 3.00 1.51 6.71
N ASN A 63 3.82 2.39 7.31
CA ASN A 63 3.93 3.78 6.86
C ASN A 63 4.32 3.83 5.37
N ARG A 64 5.25 2.96 4.95
CA ARG A 64 5.64 2.87 3.53
C ARG A 64 4.51 2.38 2.63
N VAL A 65 3.69 1.44 3.09
CA VAL A 65 2.49 0.99 2.37
C VAL A 65 1.51 2.14 2.18
N GLU A 66 1.22 2.90 3.24
CA GLU A 66 0.31 4.04 3.18
C GLU A 66 0.80 5.15 2.24
N GLU A 67 2.10 5.45 2.24
CA GLU A 67 2.69 6.36 1.25
C GLU A 67 2.47 5.88 -0.19
N MET A 68 2.66 4.57 -0.43
CA MET A 68 2.41 3.98 -1.76
C MET A 68 0.94 4.06 -2.16
N ARG A 69 0.01 3.89 -1.21
CA ARG A 69 -1.44 4.07 -1.48
C ARG A 69 -1.75 5.50 -1.88
N LEU A 70 -1.24 6.48 -1.13
CA LEU A 70 -1.45 7.88 -1.42
C LEU A 70 -0.89 8.25 -2.80
N ARG A 71 0.34 7.80 -3.08
CA ARG A 71 0.98 8.00 -4.39
C ARG A 71 0.18 7.36 -5.52
N ARG A 72 -0.34 6.14 -5.32
CA ARG A 72 -1.19 5.47 -6.31
C ARG A 72 -2.44 6.28 -6.60
N LYS A 73 -3.08 6.84 -5.57
CA LYS A 73 -4.26 7.70 -5.74
C LYS A 73 -3.93 8.93 -6.61
N GLN A 74 -2.84 9.64 -6.29
CA GLN A 74 -2.40 10.81 -7.05
C GLN A 74 -2.07 10.48 -8.51
N ILE A 75 -1.42 9.34 -8.77
CA ILE A 75 -1.12 8.88 -10.12
C ILE A 75 -2.42 8.64 -10.89
N LEU A 76 -3.40 7.96 -10.29
CA LEU A 76 -4.68 7.71 -10.93
C LEU A 76 -5.42 9.01 -11.27
N GLU A 77 -5.46 9.97 -10.34
CA GLU A 77 -6.05 11.30 -10.57
C GLU A 77 -5.38 12.00 -11.77
N THR A 78 -4.04 11.95 -11.83
CA THR A 78 -3.28 12.56 -12.94
C THR A 78 -3.60 11.90 -14.28
N ILE A 79 -3.71 10.57 -14.31
CA ILE A 79 -4.05 9.82 -15.53
C ILE A 79 -5.47 10.19 -16.01
N PHE A 80 -6.44 10.30 -15.09
CA PHE A 80 -7.80 10.68 -15.46
C PHE A 80 -7.87 12.12 -15.97
N ASN A 81 -7.21 13.05 -15.29
CA ASN A 81 -7.15 14.44 -15.73
C ASN A 81 -6.52 14.57 -17.12
N LEU A 82 -5.41 13.86 -17.37
CA LEU A 82 -4.76 13.84 -18.69
C LEU A 82 -5.70 13.28 -19.77
N ALA A 83 -6.43 12.22 -19.48
CA ALA A 83 -7.40 11.64 -20.41
C ALA A 83 -8.54 12.63 -20.73
N GLU A 84 -9.04 13.35 -19.73
CA GLU A 84 -10.06 14.38 -19.88
C GLU A 84 -9.56 15.59 -20.67
N GLU A 85 -8.37 16.11 -20.34
CA GLU A 85 -7.71 17.19 -21.08
C GLU A 85 -7.54 16.83 -22.55
N THR A 86 -7.05 15.62 -22.83
CA THR A 86 -6.87 15.12 -24.20
C THR A 86 -8.19 15.04 -24.96
N LEU A 87 -9.27 14.58 -24.31
CA LEU A 87 -10.60 14.55 -24.91
C LEU A 87 -11.11 15.97 -25.21
N ASN A 88 -10.96 16.88 -24.26
CA ASN A 88 -11.39 18.27 -24.39
C ASN A 88 -10.66 18.98 -25.54
N GLU A 89 -9.37 18.71 -25.75
CA GLU A 89 -8.63 19.25 -26.90
C GLU A 89 -9.22 18.80 -28.25
N VAL A 90 -9.68 17.56 -28.36
CA VAL A 90 -10.29 17.04 -29.58
C VAL A 90 -11.69 17.62 -29.79
N VAL A 91 -12.48 17.73 -28.72
CA VAL A 91 -13.87 18.21 -28.78
C VAL A 91 -13.95 19.72 -29.00
N ASN A 92 -13.11 20.50 -28.32
CA ASN A 92 -13.14 21.97 -28.34
C ASN A 92 -12.30 22.61 -29.47
N LYS A 93 -11.64 21.80 -30.32
CA LYS A 93 -11.03 22.25 -31.59
C LYS A 93 -12.04 22.38 -32.75
N LYS A 94 -13.35 22.22 -32.47
CA LYS A 94 -14.44 22.59 -33.38
C LYS A 94 -14.88 24.03 -33.13
#